data_AF-A0A076LEW4-F1
#
_entry.id   AF-A0A076LEW4-F1
#
_cell.length_a   1.000
_cell.length_b   1.000
_cell.length_c   1.000
_cell.angle_alpha   90.00
_cell.angle_beta   90.00
_cell.angle_gamma   90.00
#
_symmetry.space_group_name_H-M   'P 1'
#
loop_
_entity.id
_entity.type
_entity.pdbx_description
1 polymer ?
#
loop_
_entity_poly.entity_id
_entity_poly.type
_entity_poly.pdbx_seq_one_letter_code
_entity_poly.pdbx_strand_id
1 'polypeptide(L)'
;MGRVAVIDNNLQDIIDISEKLMPSQSLKKLADNDILILMNYGKSKITGHTFGKIVVERANLNKPIIQIERPGEEDGTIIIWNDDGSKIVKDVTNYLSKELNLKIERCISNGLEVWEENGRVFRKVHGVDVGEAILVNGIVVGKAKSKEVILVAENGEIVDIIGGELKEGGVEKLKNIDLKKAVIKTGILRRHPTNPKIKNKEVDKGYVLIVNHAGEDVIEMIKDREILAVITIGDDTTTICGDILARFGIKILGITDGDKDDILKNPIILKGSVIFLIKNMRDDDAGEILKKNLNLNKKYSYQELLDEVKKIFNDNNIYYEEFVY
;
A
#
# COMPACT_ATOMS: atom_id res chain seq x y z
N MET A 1 -2.96 0.24 2.98
CA MET A 1 -2.94 0.54 4.45
C MET A 1 -4.09 1.39 5.00
N GLY A 2 -4.66 2.39 4.30
CA GLY A 2 -5.72 3.26 4.88
C GLY A 2 -6.95 2.52 5.45
N ARG A 3 -7.44 1.48 4.77
CA ARG A 3 -8.53 0.62 5.25
C ARG A 3 -8.20 -0.07 6.58
N VAL A 4 -6.94 -0.43 6.80
CA VAL A 4 -6.46 -1.03 8.05
C VAL A 4 -6.62 -0.06 9.22
N ALA A 5 -6.37 1.24 9.00
CA ALA A 5 -6.57 2.24 10.04
C ALA A 5 -8.05 2.41 10.41
N VAL A 6 -8.97 2.29 9.44
CA VAL A 6 -10.43 2.29 9.69
C VAL A 6 -10.83 1.08 10.55
N ILE A 7 -10.33 -0.12 10.22
CA ILE A 7 -10.59 -1.35 10.97
C ILE A 7 -10.09 -1.23 12.41
N ASP A 8 -8.85 -0.76 12.61
CA ASP A 8 -8.27 -0.67 13.95
C ASP A 8 -9.03 0.30 14.86
N ASN A 9 -9.65 1.34 14.28
CA ASN A 9 -10.46 2.30 15.02
C ASN A 9 -11.95 1.94 15.09
N ASN A 10 -12.38 0.79 14.54
CA ASN A 10 -13.78 0.35 14.45
C ASN A 10 -14.69 1.40 13.78
N LEU A 11 -14.20 2.05 12.74
CA LEU A 11 -14.93 3.10 12.02
C LEU A 11 -15.67 2.57 10.79
N GLN A 12 -15.83 1.25 10.66
CA GLN A 12 -16.40 0.61 9.46
C GLN A 12 -17.89 0.94 9.26
N ASP A 13 -18.61 1.30 10.33
CA ASP A 13 -20.02 1.72 10.27
C ASP A 13 -20.19 3.18 9.81
N ILE A 14 -19.09 3.94 9.76
CA ILE A 14 -19.07 5.37 9.42
C ILE A 14 -18.32 5.61 8.10
N ILE A 15 -17.24 4.85 7.87
CA ILE A 15 -16.36 4.98 6.70
C ILE A 15 -16.50 3.72 5.85
N ASP A 16 -17.05 3.88 4.65
CA ASP A 16 -17.14 2.81 3.67
C ASP A 16 -15.74 2.40 3.17
N ILE A 17 -15.34 1.18 3.51
CA ILE A 17 -14.11 0.54 3.05
C ILE A 17 -14.40 -0.76 2.29
N SER A 18 -15.62 -0.90 1.73
CA SER A 18 -16.06 -2.09 1.02
C SER A 18 -15.35 -2.28 -0.33
N GLU A 19 -14.87 -1.20 -0.93
CA GLU A 19 -14.15 -1.19 -2.21
C GLU A 19 -12.73 -0.62 -2.06
N LYS A 20 -11.80 -1.15 -2.84
CA LYS A 20 -10.45 -0.59 -2.97
C LYS A 20 -10.43 0.48 -4.08
N LEU A 21 -10.66 1.73 -3.71
CA LEU A 21 -10.62 2.88 -4.62
C LEU A 21 -9.42 3.78 -4.33
N MET A 22 -8.83 4.32 -5.40
CA MET A 22 -7.90 5.44 -5.30
C MET A 22 -8.67 6.72 -4.91
N PRO A 23 -8.04 7.69 -4.22
CA PRO A 23 -8.73 8.92 -3.80
C PRO A 23 -9.45 9.66 -4.92
N SER A 24 -8.85 9.73 -6.12
CA SER A 24 -9.48 10.36 -7.28
C SER A 24 -10.70 9.58 -7.81
N GLN A 25 -10.72 8.26 -7.66
CA GLN A 25 -11.87 7.41 -7.99
C GLN A 25 -12.98 7.60 -6.95
N SER A 26 -12.64 7.70 -5.66
CA SER A 26 -13.61 8.01 -4.61
C SER A 26 -14.28 9.36 -4.83
N LEU A 27 -13.52 10.40 -5.22
CA LEU A 27 -14.12 11.69 -5.60
C LEU A 27 -15.09 11.56 -6.77
N LYS A 28 -14.73 10.81 -7.82
CA LYS A 28 -15.63 10.57 -8.97
C LYS A 28 -16.90 9.84 -8.56
N LYS A 29 -16.79 8.82 -7.70
CA LYS A 29 -17.95 8.06 -7.19
C LYS A 29 -18.91 8.94 -6.39
N LEU A 30 -18.39 9.96 -5.72
CA LEU A 30 -19.17 10.89 -4.89
C LEU A 30 -19.61 12.17 -5.63
N ALA A 31 -19.41 12.27 -6.95
CA ALA A 31 -19.56 13.51 -7.72
C ALA A 31 -20.97 14.14 -7.69
N ASP A 32 -22.00 13.35 -7.34
CA ASP A 32 -23.39 13.83 -7.23
C ASP A 32 -23.64 14.71 -6.00
N ASN A 33 -22.68 14.78 -5.07
CA ASN A 33 -22.76 15.70 -3.92
C ASN A 33 -22.47 17.16 -4.32
N ASP A 34 -22.89 18.10 -3.48
CA ASP A 34 -22.68 19.54 -3.70
C ASP A 34 -21.22 19.95 -3.48
N ILE A 35 -20.62 19.44 -2.40
CA ILE A 35 -19.24 19.72 -1.99
C ILE A 35 -18.57 18.39 -1.65
N LEU A 36 -17.33 18.21 -2.11
CA LEU A 36 -16.51 17.06 -1.76
C LEU A 36 -15.45 17.46 -0.75
N ILE A 37 -15.17 16.59 0.22
CA ILE A 37 -14.10 16.82 1.22
C ILE A 37 -12.98 15.80 0.96
N LEU A 38 -11.76 16.31 0.76
CA LEU A 38 -10.55 15.52 0.67
C LEU A 38 -9.73 15.68 1.95
N MET A 39 -9.87 14.74 2.88
CA MET A 39 -9.07 14.74 4.11
C MET A 39 -7.75 14.00 3.91
N ASN A 40 -6.64 14.63 4.31
CA ASN A 40 -5.32 14.04 4.19
C ASN A 40 -4.39 14.45 5.34
N TYR A 41 -3.39 13.60 5.60
CA TYR A 41 -2.32 13.86 6.55
C TYR A 41 -0.98 13.52 5.88
N GLY A 42 -0.49 14.46 5.07
CA GLY A 42 0.79 14.37 4.39
C GLY A 42 1.98 14.44 5.35
N LYS A 43 3.17 14.08 4.85
CA LYS A 43 4.42 14.16 5.62
C LYS A 43 4.80 15.60 5.95
N SER A 44 4.44 16.51 5.05
CA SER A 44 4.64 17.95 5.11
C SER A 44 3.54 18.68 4.33
N LYS A 45 3.33 19.97 4.60
CA LYS A 45 2.45 20.81 3.78
C LYS A 45 2.67 20.62 2.28
N ILE A 46 3.92 20.69 1.82
CA ILE A 46 4.23 20.57 0.38
C ILE A 46 3.78 19.22 -0.20
N THR A 47 4.00 18.11 0.52
CA THR A 47 3.56 16.79 0.06
C THR A 47 2.04 16.65 0.02
N GLY A 48 1.35 17.24 0.99
CA GLY A 48 -0.10 17.28 1.07
C GLY A 48 -0.72 18.07 -0.09
N HIS A 49 -0.15 19.24 -0.38
CA HIS A 49 -0.56 20.07 -1.50
C HIS A 49 -0.32 19.37 -2.85
N THR A 50 0.83 18.70 -3.03
CA THR A 50 1.11 17.89 -4.22
C THR A 50 0.12 16.73 -4.37
N PHE A 51 -0.15 15.99 -3.29
CA PHE A 51 -1.12 14.90 -3.28
C PHE A 51 -2.51 15.40 -3.70
N GLY A 52 -2.99 16.47 -3.07
CA GLY A 52 -4.27 17.09 -3.38
C GLY A 52 -4.41 17.47 -4.85
N LYS A 53 -3.40 18.16 -5.39
CA LYS A 53 -3.38 18.56 -6.80
C LYS A 53 -3.48 17.37 -7.74
N ILE A 54 -2.65 16.35 -7.53
CA ILE A 54 -2.66 15.11 -8.33
C ILE A 54 -4.02 14.43 -8.27
N VAL A 55 -4.62 14.34 -7.07
CA VAL A 55 -5.92 13.69 -6.87
C VAL A 55 -7.03 14.44 -7.59
N VAL A 56 -7.08 15.77 -7.45
CA VAL A 56 -8.10 16.63 -8.06
C VAL A 56 -7.98 16.63 -9.59
N GLU A 57 -6.76 16.77 -10.14
CA GLU A 57 -6.52 16.72 -11.59
C GLU A 57 -6.92 15.36 -12.18
N ARG A 58 -6.62 14.25 -11.50
CA ARG A 58 -7.04 12.91 -11.92
C ARG A 58 -8.55 12.67 -11.75
N ALA A 59 -9.17 13.31 -10.76
CA ALA A 59 -10.61 13.28 -10.57
C ALA A 59 -11.32 14.02 -11.71
N ASN A 60 -10.74 15.13 -12.19
CA ASN A 60 -11.24 15.94 -13.29
C ASN A 60 -12.74 16.25 -13.18
N LEU A 61 -13.14 16.77 -12.01
CA LEU A 61 -14.52 17.12 -11.69
C LEU A 61 -14.69 18.63 -11.73
N ASN A 62 -15.84 19.10 -12.22
CA ASN A 62 -16.25 20.51 -12.17
C ASN A 62 -17.09 20.77 -10.91
N LYS A 63 -16.56 20.41 -9.74
CA LYS A 63 -17.22 20.53 -8.43
C LYS A 63 -16.24 21.09 -7.39
N PRO A 64 -16.71 21.91 -6.44
CA PRO A 64 -15.88 22.35 -5.33
C PRO A 64 -15.38 21.17 -4.50
N ILE A 65 -14.06 21.11 -4.29
CA ILE A 65 -13.42 20.12 -3.41
C ILE A 65 -12.66 20.88 -2.33
N ILE A 66 -13.01 20.65 -1.07
CA ILE A 66 -12.31 21.23 0.08
C ILE A 66 -11.32 20.19 0.58
N GLN A 67 -10.02 20.45 0.42
CA GLN A 67 -8.98 19.64 1.03
C GLN A 67 -8.68 20.14 2.44
N ILE A 68 -8.69 19.22 3.40
CA ILE A 68 -8.24 19.44 4.77
C ILE A 68 -6.90 18.72 4.91
N GLU A 69 -5.82 19.49 5.07
CA GLU A 69 -4.45 18.96 5.08
C GLU A 69 -3.81 19.13 6.46
N ARG A 70 -3.28 18.02 7.00
CA ARG A 70 -2.54 17.96 8.27
C ARG A 70 -3.24 18.69 9.44
N PRO A 71 -4.52 18.38 9.76
CA PRO A 71 -5.17 18.99 10.90
C PRO A 71 -4.39 18.72 12.20
N GLY A 72 -4.24 19.77 13.03
CA GLY A 72 -3.48 19.71 14.28
C GLY A 72 -1.98 20.03 14.16
N GLU A 73 -1.44 20.15 12.95
CA GLU A 73 -0.04 20.53 12.72
C GLU A 73 0.10 22.05 12.50
N GLU A 74 1.26 22.63 12.85
CA GLU A 74 1.51 24.08 12.68
C GLU A 74 1.42 24.54 11.21
N ASP A 75 1.74 23.65 10.28
CA ASP A 75 1.69 23.89 8.83
C ASP A 75 0.40 23.32 8.19
N GLY A 76 -0.60 22.96 8.98
CA GLY A 76 -1.90 22.47 8.51
C GLY A 76 -2.72 23.55 7.79
N THR A 77 -3.43 23.15 6.74
CA THR A 77 -4.11 24.07 5.81
C THR A 77 -5.43 23.54 5.28
N ILE A 78 -6.25 24.46 4.79
CA ILE A 78 -7.41 24.16 3.95
C ILE A 78 -7.16 24.73 2.56
N ILE A 79 -7.41 23.91 1.53
CA ILE A 79 -7.31 24.31 0.12
C ILE A 79 -8.69 24.10 -0.51
N ILE A 80 -9.19 25.13 -1.20
CA ILE A 80 -10.41 25.04 -1.99
C ILE A 80 -10.01 24.83 -3.45
N TRP A 81 -10.37 23.68 -3.99
CA TRP A 81 -10.18 23.34 -5.39
C TRP A 81 -11.46 23.56 -6.17
N ASN A 82 -11.32 24.02 -7.42
CA ASN A 82 -12.46 24.31 -8.31
C ASN A 82 -13.52 25.20 -7.61
N ASP A 83 -13.06 26.23 -6.90
CA ASP A 83 -13.92 27.16 -6.19
C ASP A 83 -14.89 27.83 -7.19
N ASP A 84 -16.18 27.61 -6.97
CA ASP A 84 -17.26 28.18 -7.77
C ASP A 84 -17.76 29.53 -7.19
N GLY A 85 -17.16 29.98 -6.08
CA GLY A 85 -17.50 31.22 -5.40
C GLY A 85 -18.81 31.18 -4.62
N SER A 86 -19.47 30.02 -4.54
CA SER A 86 -20.76 29.85 -3.89
C SER A 86 -20.69 30.16 -2.39
N LYS A 87 -21.82 30.66 -1.85
CA LYS A 87 -21.93 30.98 -0.43
C LYS A 87 -21.73 29.75 0.46
N ILE A 88 -22.26 28.60 0.05
CA ILE A 88 -22.17 27.35 0.81
C ILE A 88 -20.72 26.88 0.97
N VAL A 89 -19.89 26.96 -0.08
CA VAL A 89 -18.46 26.61 -0.01
C VAL A 89 -17.74 27.53 0.98
N LYS A 90 -18.02 28.84 0.95
CA LYS A 90 -17.45 29.81 1.89
C LYS A 90 -17.87 29.54 3.33
N ASP A 91 -19.14 29.29 3.57
CA ASP A 91 -19.68 29.04 4.90
C ASP A 91 -19.07 27.75 5.50
N VAL A 92 -19.00 26.66 4.73
CA VAL A 92 -18.38 25.39 5.15
C VAL A 92 -16.88 25.56 5.40
N THR A 93 -16.16 26.22 4.49
CA THR A 93 -14.71 26.42 4.64
C THR A 93 -14.38 27.29 5.85
N ASN A 94 -15.14 28.37 6.08
CA ASN A 94 -14.97 29.25 7.25
C ASN A 94 -15.26 28.50 8.56
N TYR A 95 -16.30 27.67 8.57
CA TYR A 95 -16.60 26.81 9.71
C TYR A 95 -15.43 25.85 9.99
N LEU A 96 -14.98 25.09 8.98
CA LEU A 96 -13.87 24.14 9.13
C LEU A 96 -12.57 24.83 9.56
N SER A 97 -12.25 25.99 8.97
CA SER A 97 -11.07 26.78 9.32
C SER A 97 -11.08 27.19 10.79
N LYS A 98 -12.23 27.62 11.30
CA LYS A 98 -12.39 28.01 12.71
C LYS A 98 -12.31 26.81 13.64
N GLU A 99 -13.08 25.74 13.37
CA GLU A 99 -13.18 24.59 14.25
C GLU A 99 -11.89 23.77 14.31
N LEU A 100 -11.17 23.68 13.20
CA LEU A 100 -9.91 22.94 13.11
C LEU A 100 -8.68 23.83 13.35
N ASN A 101 -8.87 25.14 13.52
CA ASN A 101 -7.81 26.15 13.61
C ASN A 101 -6.81 26.08 12.44
N LEU A 102 -7.32 25.98 11.21
CA LEU A 102 -6.52 25.85 9.99
C LEU A 102 -6.60 27.09 9.11
N LYS A 103 -5.48 27.42 8.47
CA LYS A 103 -5.41 28.54 7.51
C LYS A 103 -5.94 28.11 6.15
N ILE A 104 -6.76 28.95 5.54
CA ILE A 104 -7.18 28.78 4.15
C ILE A 104 -6.09 29.39 3.25
N GLU A 105 -5.53 28.61 2.33
CA GLU A 105 -4.52 29.08 1.39
C GLU A 105 -4.63 28.44 0.01
N ARG A 106 -3.92 29.00 -0.96
CA ARG A 106 -3.82 28.42 -2.30
C ARG A 106 -2.82 27.27 -2.32
N CYS A 107 -3.01 26.33 -3.25
CA CYS A 107 -2.02 25.30 -3.46
C CYS A 107 -0.66 25.89 -3.89
N ILE A 108 0.40 25.53 -3.17
CA ILE A 108 1.79 25.92 -3.47
C ILE A 108 2.52 24.93 -4.39
N SER A 109 1.88 23.82 -4.77
CA SER A 109 2.48 22.76 -5.58
C SER A 109 2.11 22.87 -7.06
N ASN A 110 3.03 22.48 -7.92
CA ASN A 110 2.78 22.32 -9.36
C ASN A 110 2.12 20.97 -9.70
N GLY A 111 1.94 20.08 -8.72
CA GLY A 111 1.31 18.78 -8.92
C GLY A 111 2.31 17.74 -9.39
N LEU A 112 1.91 16.93 -10.37
CA LEU A 112 2.75 15.85 -10.89
C LEU A 112 3.88 16.40 -11.78
N GLU A 113 5.13 16.24 -11.35
CA GLU A 113 6.30 16.55 -12.18
C GLU A 113 6.76 15.30 -12.95
N VAL A 114 6.33 15.20 -14.21
CA VAL A 114 6.69 14.12 -15.14
C VAL A 114 7.00 14.68 -16.52
N TRP A 115 8.08 14.25 -17.14
CA TRP A 115 8.50 14.70 -18.48
C TRP A 115 9.06 13.54 -19.29
N GLU A 116 9.21 13.78 -20.59
CA GLU A 116 9.81 12.82 -21.53
C GLU A 116 10.99 13.46 -22.23
N GLU A 117 12.09 12.72 -22.33
CA GLU A 117 13.30 13.16 -23.00
C GLU A 117 14.03 11.95 -23.57
N ASN A 118 14.45 12.01 -24.83
CA ASN A 118 15.22 10.96 -25.51
C ASN A 118 14.62 9.54 -25.39
N GLY A 119 13.29 9.41 -25.49
CA GLY A 119 12.59 8.11 -25.39
C GLY A 119 12.39 7.58 -23.96
N ARG A 120 12.77 8.37 -22.94
CA ARG A 120 12.63 8.02 -21.53
C ARG A 120 11.60 8.90 -20.85
N VAL A 121 10.87 8.31 -19.89
CA VAL A 121 9.94 9.01 -19.02
C VAL A 121 10.62 9.25 -17.67
N PHE A 122 10.60 10.49 -17.20
CA PHE A 122 11.18 10.89 -15.94
C PHE A 122 10.07 11.37 -15.02
N ARG A 123 10.06 10.93 -13.76
CA ARG A 123 9.09 11.39 -12.77
C ARG A 123 9.77 11.71 -11.45
N LYS A 124 9.59 12.95 -10.98
CA LYS A 124 10.05 13.36 -9.66
C LYS A 124 9.25 12.66 -8.56
N VAL A 125 9.95 12.19 -7.54
CA VAL A 125 9.37 11.63 -6.31
C VAL A 125 9.33 12.75 -5.27
N HIS A 126 8.13 13.09 -4.80
CA HIS A 126 7.95 14.18 -3.84
C HIS A 126 7.93 13.66 -2.40
N GLY A 127 8.54 14.41 -1.48
CA GLY A 127 8.43 14.12 -0.04
C GLY A 127 9.20 12.89 0.42
N VAL A 128 10.26 12.55 -0.31
CA VAL A 128 11.13 11.43 0.02
C VAL A 128 12.26 11.89 0.94
N ASP A 129 12.54 11.10 1.97
CA ASP A 129 13.69 11.30 2.85
C ASP A 129 14.81 10.30 2.51
N VAL A 130 16.05 10.68 2.81
CA VAL A 130 17.23 9.82 2.59
C VAL A 130 17.04 8.51 3.35
N GLY A 131 17.26 7.39 2.66
CA GLY A 131 17.12 6.06 3.22
C GLY A 131 15.69 5.52 3.21
N GLU A 132 14.69 6.26 2.72
CA GLU A 132 13.36 5.68 2.52
C GLU A 132 13.34 4.69 1.35
N ALA A 133 12.66 3.56 1.54
CA ALA A 133 12.29 2.68 0.44
C ALA A 133 11.37 3.42 -0.54
N ILE A 134 11.51 3.14 -1.84
CA ILE A 134 10.69 3.69 -2.90
C ILE A 134 9.82 2.57 -3.44
N LEU A 135 8.51 2.72 -3.30
CA LEU A 135 7.53 1.75 -3.77
C LEU A 135 6.81 2.29 -5.00
N VAL A 136 6.78 1.49 -6.06
CA VAL A 136 6.03 1.77 -7.28
C VAL A 136 4.98 0.68 -7.45
N ASN A 137 3.72 1.09 -7.49
CA ASN A 137 2.56 0.18 -7.55
C ASN A 137 2.57 -0.93 -6.48
N GLY A 138 3.17 -0.66 -5.31
CA GLY A 138 3.23 -1.61 -4.20
C GLY A 138 4.50 -2.47 -4.14
N ILE A 139 5.39 -2.36 -5.12
CA ILE A 139 6.67 -3.10 -5.16
C ILE A 139 7.81 -2.14 -4.83
N VAL A 140 8.73 -2.54 -3.93
CA VAL A 140 9.95 -1.79 -3.63
C VAL A 140 10.89 -1.89 -4.82
N VAL A 141 11.21 -0.75 -5.44
CA VAL A 141 12.10 -0.68 -6.62
C VAL A 141 13.48 -0.14 -6.31
N GLY A 142 13.71 0.28 -5.07
CA GLY A 142 14.93 0.93 -4.69
C GLY A 142 14.80 1.75 -3.42
N LYS A 143 15.84 2.52 -3.14
CA LYS A 143 15.99 3.32 -1.92
C LYS A 143 16.51 4.71 -2.25
N ALA A 144 15.99 5.71 -1.57
CA ALA A 144 16.44 7.09 -1.75
C ALA A 144 17.84 7.30 -1.14
N LYS A 145 18.74 7.94 -1.89
CA LYS A 145 20.06 8.38 -1.44
C LYS A 145 20.12 9.89 -1.24
N SER A 146 19.14 10.62 -1.78
CA SER A 146 18.96 12.06 -1.65
C SER A 146 17.48 12.40 -1.39
N LYS A 147 17.17 13.68 -1.15
CA LYS A 147 15.79 14.19 -1.11
C LYS A 147 15.23 14.56 -2.48
N GLU A 148 16.10 14.61 -3.49
CA GLU A 148 15.75 14.92 -4.87
C GLU A 148 15.89 13.64 -5.70
N VAL A 149 14.79 12.88 -5.76
CA VAL A 149 14.75 11.58 -6.42
C VAL A 149 13.92 11.67 -7.70
N ILE A 150 14.43 11.10 -8.79
CA ILE A 150 13.72 11.00 -10.07
C ILE A 150 13.74 9.55 -10.51
N LEU A 151 12.55 8.97 -10.75
CA LEU A 151 12.42 7.67 -11.41
C LEU A 151 12.57 7.85 -12.91
N VAL A 152 13.38 7.00 -13.54
CA VAL A 152 13.57 6.97 -15.00
C VAL A 152 13.02 5.66 -15.52
N ALA A 153 12.12 5.73 -16.49
CA ALA A 153 11.62 4.56 -17.18
C ALA A 153 11.85 4.62 -18.69
N GLU A 154 12.13 3.46 -19.28
CA GLU A 154 12.35 3.25 -20.71
C GLU A 154 11.58 1.99 -21.12
N ASN A 155 10.80 2.05 -22.19
CA ASN A 155 9.99 0.93 -22.68
C ASN A 155 9.08 0.26 -21.63
N GLY A 156 8.61 1.02 -20.64
CA GLY A 156 7.74 0.52 -19.57
C GLY A 156 8.47 -0.19 -18.43
N GLU A 157 9.79 -0.07 -18.35
CA GLU A 157 10.62 -0.61 -17.27
C GLU A 157 11.35 0.54 -16.56
N ILE A 158 11.52 0.46 -15.24
CA ILE A 158 12.35 1.43 -14.51
C ILE A 158 13.81 1.07 -14.77
N VAL A 159 14.56 1.98 -15.37
CA VAL A 159 15.97 1.75 -15.74
C VAL A 159 16.95 2.47 -14.82
N ASP A 160 16.50 3.48 -14.09
CA ASP A 160 17.36 4.23 -13.16
C ASP A 160 16.52 4.95 -12.08
N ILE A 161 17.17 5.26 -10.96
CA ILE A 161 16.67 6.12 -9.90
C ILE A 161 17.73 7.19 -9.61
N ILE A 162 17.61 8.34 -10.28
CA ILE A 162 18.51 9.47 -10.03
C ILE A 162 18.30 9.96 -8.60
N GLY A 163 19.37 10.11 -7.83
CA GLY A 163 19.30 10.44 -6.41
C GLY A 163 18.91 9.26 -5.51
N GLY A 164 18.86 8.04 -6.06
CA GLY A 164 18.58 6.81 -5.34
C GLY A 164 19.47 5.64 -5.78
N GLU A 165 19.10 4.47 -5.30
CA GLU A 165 19.70 3.18 -5.65
C GLU A 165 18.57 2.26 -6.12
N LEU A 166 18.77 1.61 -7.26
CA LEU A 166 17.82 0.69 -7.86
C LEU A 166 17.94 -0.69 -7.22
N LYS A 167 16.81 -1.34 -6.91
CA LYS A 167 16.73 -2.73 -6.43
C LYS A 167 16.32 -3.60 -7.61
N GLU A 168 17.29 -4.30 -8.21
CA GLU A 168 17.11 -5.07 -9.46
C GLU A 168 15.92 -6.05 -9.37
N GLY A 169 15.89 -6.89 -8.33
CA GLY A 169 14.80 -7.86 -8.14
C GLY A 169 13.42 -7.21 -7.99
N GLY A 170 13.34 -5.96 -7.51
CA GLY A 170 12.09 -5.22 -7.43
C GLY A 170 11.63 -4.65 -8.76
N VAL A 171 12.57 -4.15 -9.56
CA VAL A 171 12.31 -3.65 -10.92
C VAL A 171 11.90 -4.78 -11.86
N GLU A 172 12.55 -5.95 -11.79
CA GLU A 172 12.19 -7.13 -12.60
C GLU A 172 10.72 -7.56 -12.44
N LYS A 173 10.17 -7.34 -11.23
CA LYS A 173 8.78 -7.66 -10.87
C LYS A 173 7.78 -6.65 -11.45
N LEU A 174 8.22 -5.44 -11.81
CA LEU A 174 7.38 -4.43 -12.42
C LEU A 174 7.56 -4.42 -13.94
N LYS A 175 6.52 -4.85 -14.66
CA LYS A 175 6.49 -4.79 -16.14
C LYS A 175 5.40 -3.85 -16.61
N ASN A 176 5.60 -3.22 -17.77
CA ASN A 176 4.62 -2.33 -18.43
C ASN A 176 4.18 -1.13 -17.57
N ILE A 177 5.14 -0.48 -16.92
CA ILE A 177 4.92 0.64 -16.01
C ILE A 177 4.68 1.92 -16.82
N ASP A 178 3.59 2.62 -16.52
CA ASP A 178 3.37 4.00 -16.94
C ASP A 178 3.67 4.92 -15.75
N LEU A 179 4.86 5.56 -15.76
CA LEU A 179 5.24 6.49 -14.69
C LEU A 179 4.28 7.68 -14.55
N LYS A 180 3.52 8.08 -15.56
CA LYS A 180 2.52 9.16 -15.42
C LYS A 180 1.34 8.73 -14.55
N LYS A 181 1.03 7.43 -14.53
CA LYS A 181 -0.11 6.86 -13.79
C LYS A 181 0.29 6.16 -12.50
N ALA A 182 1.52 5.67 -12.40
CA ALA A 182 2.00 4.86 -11.29
C ALA A 182 1.69 5.49 -9.92
N VAL A 183 1.41 4.64 -8.94
CA VAL A 183 1.29 5.04 -7.54
C VAL A 183 2.67 4.91 -6.93
N ILE A 184 3.24 6.03 -6.48
CA ILE A 184 4.55 6.08 -5.84
C ILE A 184 4.33 6.38 -4.36
N LYS A 185 4.92 5.56 -3.49
CA LYS A 185 4.97 5.77 -2.04
C LYS A 185 6.42 5.70 -1.59
N THR A 186 6.76 6.39 -0.51
CA THR A 186 8.10 6.30 0.07
C THR A 186 8.07 6.13 1.57
N GLY A 187 9.04 5.38 2.08
CA GLY A 187 9.22 5.09 3.48
C GLY A 187 8.16 4.15 4.05
N ILE A 188 7.89 4.28 5.34
CA ILE A 188 6.99 3.39 6.07
C ILE A 188 5.54 3.64 5.64
N LEU A 189 4.84 2.58 5.21
CA LEU A 189 3.45 2.65 4.72
C LEU A 189 2.43 3.05 5.80
N ARG A 190 2.82 2.94 7.07
CA ARG A 190 2.01 3.32 8.23
C ARG A 190 2.91 3.80 9.38
N ARG A 191 2.96 5.12 9.58
CA ARG A 191 3.84 5.77 10.59
C ARG A 191 3.36 5.60 12.04
N HIS A 192 2.04 5.66 12.24
CA HIS A 192 1.40 5.62 13.56
C HIS A 192 0.45 4.42 13.65
N PRO A 193 0.98 3.18 13.74
CA PRO A 193 0.13 2.03 14.01
C PRO A 193 -0.47 2.14 15.41
N THR A 194 -1.77 1.88 15.50
CA THR A 194 -2.47 1.64 16.77
C THR A 194 -2.39 0.15 17.10
N ASN A 195 -2.67 -0.23 18.34
CA ASN A 195 -2.81 -1.65 18.68
C ASN A 195 -4.05 -2.22 17.98
N PRO A 196 -3.90 -3.17 17.05
CA PRO A 196 -5.05 -3.72 16.34
C PRO A 196 -5.85 -4.65 17.25
N LYS A 197 -7.16 -4.68 17.00
CA LYS A 197 -8.02 -5.74 17.53
C LYS A 197 -7.86 -6.97 16.64
N ILE A 198 -7.21 -7.99 17.17
CA ILE A 198 -7.07 -9.29 16.51
C ILE A 198 -8.39 -10.04 16.67
N LYS A 199 -9.01 -10.44 15.56
CA LYS A 199 -10.16 -11.35 15.60
C LYS A 199 -9.66 -12.75 15.91
N ASN A 200 -10.32 -13.41 16.87
CA ASN A 200 -10.14 -14.84 17.02
C ASN A 200 -11.03 -15.53 16.00
N LYS A 201 -10.43 -16.21 15.03
CA LYS A 201 -11.13 -16.96 14.00
C LYS A 201 -10.57 -18.38 14.02
N GLU A 202 -11.37 -19.31 14.50
CA GLU A 202 -11.06 -20.74 14.40
C GLU A 202 -11.74 -21.29 13.16
N VAL A 203 -10.93 -21.83 12.25
CA VAL A 203 -11.40 -22.51 11.03
C VAL A 203 -10.76 -23.89 11.05
N ASP A 204 -11.58 -24.92 11.18
CA ASP A 204 -11.10 -26.32 11.20
C ASP A 204 -10.56 -26.72 9.82
N LYS A 205 -11.31 -26.37 8.77
CA LYS A 205 -10.92 -26.56 7.37
C LYS A 205 -11.35 -25.40 6.49
N GLY A 206 -10.50 -24.99 5.56
CA GLY A 206 -10.83 -23.91 4.63
C GLY A 206 -9.88 -23.86 3.43
N TYR A 207 -10.10 -22.88 2.56
CA TYR A 207 -9.28 -22.67 1.37
C TYR A 207 -7.98 -21.94 1.70
N VAL A 208 -7.01 -22.10 0.81
CA VAL A 208 -5.70 -21.47 0.88
C VAL A 208 -5.56 -20.51 -0.29
N LEU A 209 -5.02 -19.32 -0.03
CA LEU A 209 -4.66 -18.36 -1.08
C LEU A 209 -3.15 -18.21 -1.12
N ILE A 210 -2.61 -18.00 -2.31
CA ILE A 210 -1.22 -17.57 -2.50
C ILE A 210 -1.23 -16.09 -2.86
N VAL A 211 -0.47 -15.28 -2.14
CA VAL A 211 -0.25 -13.86 -2.45
C VAL A 211 1.22 -13.67 -2.82
N ASN A 212 1.46 -13.14 -4.02
CA ASN A 212 2.79 -12.75 -4.46
C ASN A 212 2.79 -11.29 -4.92
N HIS A 213 3.69 -10.47 -4.36
CA HIS A 213 3.90 -9.04 -4.68
C HIS A 213 2.67 -8.10 -4.58
N ALA A 214 1.54 -8.58 -4.06
CA ALA A 214 0.27 -7.84 -3.99
C ALA A 214 -0.24 -7.73 -2.54
N GLY A 215 0.66 -7.50 -1.57
CA GLY A 215 0.32 -7.54 -0.15
C GLY A 215 -0.79 -6.56 0.25
N GLU A 216 -0.81 -5.36 -0.33
CA GLU A 216 -1.85 -4.35 -0.06
C GLU A 216 -3.25 -4.75 -0.56
N ASP A 217 -3.35 -5.78 -1.41
CA ASP A 217 -4.58 -6.20 -2.10
C ASP A 217 -5.24 -7.39 -1.40
N VAL A 218 -4.58 -7.93 -0.37
CA VAL A 218 -5.00 -9.14 0.33
C VAL A 218 -6.42 -9.05 0.88
N ILE A 219 -6.88 -7.85 1.29
CA ILE A 219 -8.25 -7.65 1.78
C ILE A 219 -9.28 -7.99 0.69
N GLU A 220 -9.05 -7.59 -0.57
CA GLU A 220 -9.94 -7.94 -1.68
C GLU A 220 -9.87 -9.43 -2.00
N MET A 221 -8.69 -10.03 -1.86
CA MET A 221 -8.49 -11.46 -2.16
C MET A 221 -9.19 -12.38 -1.17
N ILE A 222 -9.29 -12.00 0.11
CA ILE A 222 -9.97 -12.80 1.15
C ILE A 222 -11.46 -12.49 1.29
N LYS A 223 -11.93 -11.38 0.68
CA LYS A 223 -13.31 -10.91 0.82
C LYS A 223 -14.29 -11.99 0.39
N ASP A 224 -15.30 -12.24 1.22
CA ASP A 224 -16.38 -13.22 0.99
C ASP A 224 -15.90 -14.66 0.74
N ARG A 225 -14.70 -15.03 1.23
CA ARG A 225 -14.13 -16.37 1.09
C ARG A 225 -13.85 -17.02 2.44
N GLU A 226 -14.06 -18.33 2.48
CA GLU A 226 -13.74 -19.18 3.63
C GLU A 226 -12.25 -19.54 3.63
N ILE A 227 -11.41 -18.56 3.96
CA ILE A 227 -9.96 -18.70 4.00
C ILE A 227 -9.50 -19.22 5.36
N LEU A 228 -8.71 -20.30 5.31
CA LEU A 228 -7.99 -20.90 6.44
C LEU A 228 -6.67 -20.16 6.72
N ALA A 229 -5.85 -20.04 5.68
CA ALA A 229 -4.52 -19.46 5.75
C ALA A 229 -4.14 -18.86 4.39
N VAL A 230 -3.14 -17.97 4.40
CA VAL A 230 -2.58 -17.37 3.19
C VAL A 230 -1.10 -17.72 3.12
N ILE A 231 -0.68 -18.33 2.03
CA ILE A 231 0.75 -18.49 1.72
C ILE A 231 1.22 -17.19 1.07
N THR A 232 2.27 -16.59 1.60
CA THR A 232 2.83 -15.32 1.10
C THR A 232 4.21 -15.57 0.53
N ILE A 233 4.53 -14.96 -0.61
CA ILE A 233 5.85 -15.05 -1.26
C ILE A 233 6.41 -13.63 -1.34
N GLY A 234 7.63 -13.42 -0.84
CA GLY A 234 8.19 -12.08 -0.58
C GLY A 234 8.33 -11.80 0.90
N ASP A 235 9.49 -11.34 1.35
CA ASP A 235 9.71 -10.78 2.69
C ASP A 235 8.72 -9.64 3.01
N ASP A 236 8.61 -8.68 2.09
CA ASP A 236 7.68 -7.54 2.21
C ASP A 236 6.21 -7.96 2.08
N THR A 237 5.90 -8.85 1.13
CA THR A 237 4.55 -9.40 0.97
C THR A 237 4.12 -10.10 2.26
N THR A 238 4.99 -10.93 2.83
CA THR A 238 4.76 -11.66 4.09
C THR A 238 4.53 -10.68 5.23
N THR A 239 5.34 -9.63 5.33
CA THR A 239 5.20 -8.62 6.37
C THR A 239 3.89 -7.83 6.24
N ILE A 240 3.53 -7.37 5.04
CA ILE A 240 2.29 -6.61 4.80
C ILE A 240 1.06 -7.50 5.01
N CYS A 241 1.05 -8.70 4.42
CA CYS A 241 -0.07 -9.62 4.55
C CYS A 241 -0.24 -10.08 6.00
N GLY A 242 0.85 -10.41 6.70
CA GLY A 242 0.80 -10.79 8.11
C GLY A 242 0.12 -9.72 8.96
N ASP A 243 0.56 -8.47 8.82
CA ASP A 243 -0.03 -7.33 9.53
C ASP A 243 -1.53 -7.23 9.22
N ILE A 244 -1.91 -7.16 7.94
CA ILE A 244 -3.31 -6.99 7.54
C ILE A 244 -4.18 -8.18 8.02
N LEU A 245 -3.74 -9.40 7.77
CA LEU A 245 -4.51 -10.63 8.00
C LEU A 245 -4.71 -10.97 9.48
N ALA A 246 -3.83 -10.50 10.36
CA ALA A 246 -4.01 -10.65 11.81
C ALA A 246 -5.35 -10.06 12.29
N ARG A 247 -5.82 -8.97 11.68
CA ARG A 247 -7.14 -8.36 12.00
C ARG A 247 -8.33 -9.23 11.61
N PHE A 248 -8.11 -10.21 10.73
CA PHE A 248 -9.12 -11.15 10.28
C PHE A 248 -8.97 -12.53 10.93
N GLY A 249 -8.00 -12.71 11.83
CA GLY A 249 -7.71 -14.01 12.45
C GLY A 249 -7.20 -15.04 11.46
N ILE A 250 -6.60 -14.60 10.34
CA ILE A 250 -6.08 -15.49 9.30
C ILE A 250 -4.58 -15.63 9.48
N LYS A 251 -4.11 -16.88 9.59
CA LYS A 251 -2.68 -17.21 9.70
C LYS A 251 -2.00 -17.11 8.34
N ILE A 252 -0.69 -16.87 8.36
CA ILE A 252 0.13 -16.92 7.15
C ILE A 252 1.15 -18.06 7.18
N LEU A 253 1.50 -18.52 5.99
CA LEU A 253 2.69 -19.33 5.71
C LEU A 253 3.61 -18.51 4.82
N GLY A 254 4.58 -17.83 5.43
CA GLY A 254 5.50 -16.94 4.71
C GLY A 254 6.62 -17.72 4.05
N ILE A 255 6.88 -17.45 2.77
CA ILE A 255 8.04 -17.94 2.01
C ILE A 255 8.91 -16.72 1.73
N THR A 256 10.10 -16.69 2.31
CA THR A 256 11.00 -15.53 2.35
C THR A 256 12.43 -15.96 2.09
N ASP A 257 13.29 -15.09 1.57
CA ASP A 257 14.72 -15.34 1.41
C ASP A 257 15.61 -14.41 2.25
N GLY A 258 14.99 -13.47 2.99
CA GLY A 258 15.65 -12.62 3.99
C GLY A 258 16.01 -11.23 3.47
N ASP A 259 15.46 -10.80 2.33
CA ASP A 259 15.77 -9.53 1.65
C ASP A 259 14.89 -8.33 2.04
N LYS A 260 14.32 -8.36 3.24
CA LYS A 260 13.32 -7.40 3.76
C LYS A 260 13.70 -5.91 3.64
N ASP A 261 12.73 -5.07 3.23
CA ASP A 261 12.91 -3.61 3.02
C ASP A 261 12.37 -2.72 4.16
N ASP A 262 11.86 -3.32 5.25
CA ASP A 262 11.38 -2.64 6.47
C ASP A 262 10.35 -1.51 6.23
N ILE A 263 9.39 -1.76 5.33
CA ILE A 263 8.34 -0.83 4.93
C ILE A 263 7.16 -0.69 5.93
N LEU A 264 7.20 -1.44 7.05
CA LEU A 264 6.22 -1.39 8.14
C LEU A 264 6.90 -1.30 9.50
N LYS A 265 6.35 -0.46 10.38
CA LYS A 265 6.79 -0.34 11.78
C LYS A 265 6.02 -1.32 12.65
N ASN A 266 6.74 -2.21 13.34
CA ASN A 266 6.19 -3.21 14.27
C ASN A 266 5.01 -4.02 13.66
N PRO A 267 5.23 -4.70 12.52
CA PRO A 267 4.20 -5.52 11.89
C PRO A 267 3.75 -6.63 12.84
N ILE A 268 2.46 -6.92 12.84
CA ILE A 268 1.90 -7.97 13.70
C ILE A 268 1.68 -9.22 12.87
N ILE A 269 2.19 -10.34 13.33
CA ILE A 269 1.94 -11.64 12.72
C ILE A 269 1.10 -12.45 13.70
N LEU A 270 0.02 -13.04 13.18
CA LEU A 270 -0.90 -13.81 14.01
C LEU A 270 -0.20 -15.05 14.59
N LYS A 271 -0.36 -15.29 15.89
CA LYS A 271 0.15 -16.48 16.57
C LYS A 271 -0.26 -17.77 15.85
N GLY A 272 0.69 -18.69 15.71
CA GLY A 272 0.58 -19.94 14.97
C GLY A 272 0.87 -19.81 13.48
N SER A 273 1.11 -18.61 12.95
CA SER A 273 1.66 -18.43 11.60
C SER A 273 3.09 -18.96 11.55
N VAL A 274 3.53 -19.41 10.38
CA VAL A 274 4.87 -19.95 10.18
C VAL A 274 5.56 -19.21 9.03
N ILE A 275 6.84 -18.88 9.19
CA ILE A 275 7.69 -18.34 8.13
C ILE A 275 8.79 -19.34 7.82
N PHE A 276 8.92 -19.67 6.54
CA PHE A 276 9.97 -20.47 5.94
C PHE A 276 11.00 -19.55 5.30
N LEU A 277 12.16 -19.43 5.94
CA LEU A 277 13.30 -18.71 5.39
C LEU A 277 14.11 -19.65 4.50
N ILE A 278 13.96 -19.49 3.19
CA ILE A 278 14.62 -20.29 2.16
C ILE A 278 16.11 -19.97 2.13
N LYS A 279 16.95 -21.01 2.07
CA LYS A 279 18.42 -20.89 2.21
C LYS A 279 19.18 -21.15 0.94
N ASN A 280 18.57 -21.78 -0.05
CA ASN A 280 19.27 -22.27 -1.25
C ASN A 280 18.69 -21.77 -2.58
N MET A 281 17.67 -20.91 -2.56
CA MET A 281 17.09 -20.25 -3.74
C MET A 281 16.31 -19.00 -3.32
N ARG A 282 15.87 -18.20 -4.29
CA ARG A 282 14.98 -17.06 -4.04
C ARG A 282 13.59 -17.54 -3.66
N ASP A 283 12.89 -16.72 -2.89
CA ASP A 283 11.51 -16.98 -2.48
C ASP A 283 10.54 -17.11 -3.67
N ASP A 284 10.75 -16.35 -4.74
CA ASP A 284 9.98 -16.41 -5.98
C ASP A 284 10.08 -17.79 -6.65
N ASP A 285 11.29 -18.36 -6.69
CA ASP A 285 11.55 -19.66 -7.32
C ASP A 285 10.89 -20.78 -6.48
N ALA A 286 11.02 -20.73 -5.15
CA ALA A 286 10.34 -21.64 -4.23
C ALA A 286 8.80 -21.49 -4.29
N GLY A 287 8.32 -20.26 -4.43
CA GLY A 287 6.92 -19.91 -4.57
C GLY A 287 6.29 -20.46 -5.85
N GLU A 288 7.00 -20.42 -6.97
CA GLU A 288 6.55 -21.04 -8.23
C GLU A 288 6.49 -22.56 -8.14
N ILE A 289 7.44 -23.20 -7.44
CA ILE A 289 7.39 -24.64 -7.17
C ILE A 289 6.15 -24.97 -6.33
N LEU A 290 5.87 -24.19 -5.28
CA LEU A 290 4.66 -24.36 -4.47
C LEU A 290 3.38 -24.22 -5.28
N LYS A 291 3.26 -23.17 -6.11
CA LYS A 291 2.08 -22.94 -6.95
C LYS A 291 1.79 -24.10 -7.90
N LYS A 292 2.82 -24.75 -8.42
CA LYS A 292 2.68 -25.89 -9.35
C LYS A 292 2.27 -27.19 -8.67
N ASN A 293 2.66 -27.38 -7.41
CA ASN A 293 2.51 -28.66 -6.71
C ASN A 293 1.39 -28.66 -5.66
N LEU A 294 0.96 -27.50 -5.15
CA LEU A 294 -0.08 -27.40 -4.14
C LEU A 294 -1.48 -27.30 -4.76
N ASN A 295 -2.40 -28.16 -4.31
CA ASN A 295 -3.79 -28.15 -4.80
C ASN A 295 -4.63 -27.05 -4.10
N LEU A 296 -4.66 -25.85 -4.68
CA LEU A 296 -5.43 -24.71 -4.14
C LEU A 296 -6.96 -24.87 -4.17
N ASN A 297 -7.48 -25.88 -4.89
CA ASN A 297 -8.92 -26.16 -4.95
C ASN A 297 -9.39 -27.07 -3.79
N LYS A 298 -8.45 -27.58 -2.99
CA LYS A 298 -8.72 -28.42 -1.82
C LYS A 298 -8.90 -27.55 -0.57
N LYS A 299 -9.83 -27.95 0.31
CA LYS A 299 -9.88 -27.46 1.69
C LYS A 299 -8.88 -28.23 2.56
N TYR A 300 -8.08 -27.51 3.32
CA TYR A 300 -7.07 -28.07 4.23
C TYR A 300 -7.46 -27.82 5.68
N SER A 301 -6.99 -28.66 6.60
CA SER A 301 -6.73 -28.19 7.97
C SER A 301 -5.37 -27.49 8.04
N TYR A 302 -5.11 -26.68 9.06
CA TYR A 302 -3.85 -25.92 9.13
C TYR A 302 -2.62 -26.84 9.18
N GLN A 303 -2.69 -27.93 9.95
CA GLN A 303 -1.60 -28.91 10.03
C GLN A 303 -1.41 -29.64 8.70
N GLU A 304 -2.50 -30.04 8.04
CA GLU A 304 -2.44 -30.72 6.74
C GLU A 304 -1.81 -29.83 5.66
N LEU A 305 -2.09 -28.52 5.69
CA LEU A 305 -1.44 -27.56 4.81
C LEU A 305 0.06 -27.42 5.10
N LEU A 306 0.43 -27.32 6.37
CA LEU A 306 1.82 -27.18 6.79
C LEU A 306 2.65 -28.40 6.37
N ASP A 307 2.12 -29.60 6.58
CA ASP A 307 2.76 -30.85 6.19
C ASP A 307 2.92 -30.97 4.67
N GLU A 308 1.90 -30.54 3.90
CA GLU A 308 1.95 -30.55 2.44
C GLU A 308 3.02 -29.59 1.90
N VAL A 309 3.12 -28.37 2.47
CA VAL A 309 4.16 -27.39 2.10
C VAL A 309 5.56 -27.96 2.38
N LYS A 310 5.77 -28.53 3.57
CA LYS A 310 7.06 -29.15 3.95
C LYS A 310 7.41 -30.32 3.02
N LYS A 311 6.42 -31.15 2.67
CA LYS A 311 6.61 -32.25 1.73
C LYS A 311 7.03 -31.74 0.36
N ILE A 312 6.33 -30.74 -0.19
CA ILE A 312 6.69 -30.12 -1.49
C ILE A 312 8.13 -29.58 -1.44
N PHE A 313 8.51 -28.91 -0.35
CA PHE A 313 9.86 -28.41 -0.18
C PHE A 313 10.91 -29.52 -0.17
N ASN A 314 10.68 -30.59 0.60
CA ASN A 314 11.60 -31.73 0.67
C ASN A 314 11.71 -32.46 -0.68
N ASP A 315 10.58 -32.74 -1.34
CA ASP A 315 10.54 -33.43 -2.65
C ASP A 315 11.27 -32.64 -3.75
N ASN A 316 11.41 -31.32 -3.58
CA ASN A 316 12.09 -30.42 -4.53
C ASN A 316 13.45 -29.89 -4.02
N ASN A 317 14.02 -30.48 -2.96
CA ASN A 317 15.30 -30.09 -2.36
C ASN A 317 15.37 -28.59 -1.97
N ILE A 318 14.27 -28.03 -1.47
CA ILE A 318 14.22 -26.66 -0.95
C ILE A 318 14.66 -26.69 0.52
N TYR A 319 15.74 -25.98 0.86
CA TYR A 319 16.26 -25.90 2.21
C TYR A 319 15.73 -24.64 2.90
N TYR A 320 15.24 -24.80 4.12
CA TYR A 320 14.61 -23.72 4.85
C TYR A 320 14.88 -23.78 6.36
N GLU A 321 14.81 -22.62 7.01
CA GLU A 321 14.61 -22.50 8.46
C GLU A 321 13.15 -22.13 8.74
N GLU A 322 12.59 -22.71 9.79
CA GLU A 322 11.18 -22.51 10.17
C GLU A 322 11.07 -21.64 11.43
N PHE A 323 10.27 -20.58 11.34
CA PHE A 323 9.98 -19.66 12.45
C PHE A 323 8.48 -19.70 12.74
N VAL A 324 8.12 -20.10 13.96
CA VAL A 324 6.72 -20.13 14.43
C VAL A 324 6.45 -18.92 15.30
N TYR A 325 5.39 -18.17 14.98
CA TYR A 325 4.94 -16.98 15.70
C TYR A 325 3.88 -17.29 16.76
#